data_AF-A0A536B6S0-F1
#
_entry.id   AF-A0A536B6S0-F1
#
_cell.length_a   1.000
_cell.length_b   1.000
_cell.length_c   1.000
_cell.angle_alpha   90.00
_cell.angle_beta   90.00
_cell.angle_gamma   90.00
#
_symmetry.space_group_name_H-M   'P 1'
#
loop_
_entity.id
_entity.type
_entity.pdbx_description
1 polymer ?
#
loop_
_entity_poly.entity_id
_entity_poly.type
_entity_poly.pdbx_seq_one_letter_code
_entity_poly.pdbx_strand_id
1 'polypeptide(L)'
;MFRPARRVSWGTRIFALLVFLVAVGAIGAFLEVLLPQQVAKLAEMEGNELVLARKGTADVNTAVAGLWAELSPKGSMGLTAARMSEDLALAKRTERSADEALSHVQAAQAYMAQADGLPFQFHAPTFIAPDRAAAQHLEKALTTSIKLSHAATLQLTLAEHMSQNSQSLVSMNASLNARDWTNAARTASTIATDLKSQQSPAGDPEALLDPLWAKWVDAMLGVAISAQQYSLASAANQTQQAQQAGRTLAAARDQLAATFAAAQNGAAAWQAKTVQPILDSVARETASGA
;
A
#
# COMPACT_ATOMS: atom_id res chain seq x y z
N MET A 1 -50.63 57.69 19.79
CA MET A 1 -51.04 57.28 21.16
C MET A 1 -49.87 56.51 21.78
N PHE A 2 -49.01 57.18 22.56
CA PHE A 2 -47.89 56.54 23.26
C PHE A 2 -48.43 55.85 24.51
N ARG A 3 -48.32 54.52 24.58
CA ARG A 3 -48.62 53.78 25.82
C ARG A 3 -47.48 54.03 26.82
N PRO A 4 -47.76 54.42 28.08
CA PRO A 4 -46.71 54.61 29.07
C PRO A 4 -46.03 53.27 29.36
N ALA A 5 -44.70 53.24 29.35
CA ALA A 5 -43.93 52.06 29.74
C ALA A 5 -44.30 51.67 31.18
N ARG A 6 -44.79 50.44 31.37
CA ARG A 6 -45.11 49.87 32.69
C ARG A 6 -43.89 50.02 33.60
N ARG A 7 -44.04 50.68 34.75
CA ARG A 7 -42.96 50.81 35.75
C ARG A 7 -42.56 49.41 36.22
N VAL A 8 -41.32 49.01 35.93
CA VAL A 8 -40.76 47.71 36.36
C VAL A 8 -40.71 47.69 37.89
N SER A 9 -41.33 46.68 38.50
CA SER A 9 -41.41 46.55 39.96
C SER A 9 -40.02 46.33 40.57
N TRP A 10 -39.81 46.79 41.81
CA TRP A 10 -38.55 46.62 42.54
C TRP A 10 -38.18 45.14 42.71
N GLY A 11 -39.18 44.26 42.91
CA GLY A 11 -38.98 42.81 42.98
C GLY A 11 -38.48 42.20 41.66
N THR A 12 -38.95 42.72 40.51
CA THR A 12 -38.45 42.28 39.19
C THR A 12 -36.98 42.68 38.99
N ARG A 13 -36.54 43.83 39.53
CA ARG A 13 -35.14 44.26 39.47
C ARG A 13 -34.22 43.40 40.33
N ILE A 14 -34.65 43.07 41.56
CA ILE A 14 -33.91 42.16 42.45
C ILE A 14 -33.81 40.77 41.83
N PHE A 15 -34.92 40.25 41.31
CA PHE A 15 -34.94 38.95 40.65
C PHE A 15 -33.99 38.92 39.44
N ALA A 16 -34.03 39.94 38.58
CA ALA A 16 -33.11 40.05 37.45
C ALA A 16 -31.63 40.10 37.88
N LEU A 17 -31.31 40.83 38.96
CA LEU A 17 -29.96 40.87 39.53
C LEU A 17 -29.50 39.50 40.07
N LEU A 18 -30.38 38.78 40.78
CA LEU A 18 -30.07 37.44 41.29
C LEU A 18 -29.87 36.44 40.16
N VAL A 19 -30.73 36.45 39.14
CA VAL A 19 -30.59 35.62 37.94
C VAL A 19 -29.28 35.95 37.21
N PHE A 20 -28.93 37.23 37.10
CA PHE A 20 -27.67 37.65 36.49
C PHE A 20 -26.45 37.15 37.28
N LEU A 21 -26.45 37.26 38.61
CA LEU A 21 -25.37 36.75 39.47
C LEU A 21 -25.22 35.24 39.37
N VAL A 22 -26.33 34.49 39.33
CA VAL A 22 -26.31 33.04 39.12
C VAL A 22 -25.78 32.70 37.71
N ALA A 23 -26.20 33.43 36.68
CA ALA A 23 -25.71 33.24 35.33
C ALA A 23 -24.21 33.51 35.21
N VAL A 24 -23.71 34.59 35.83
CA VAL A 24 -22.27 34.91 35.86
C VAL A 24 -21.49 33.84 36.64
N GLY A 25 -22.00 33.38 37.79
CA GLY A 25 -21.39 32.28 38.55
C GLY A 25 -21.35 30.96 37.78
N ALA A 26 -22.42 30.63 37.04
CA ALA A 26 -22.49 29.43 36.20
C ALA A 26 -21.53 29.52 35.00
N ILE A 27 -21.41 30.70 34.36
CA ILE A 27 -20.45 30.95 33.29
C ILE A 27 -19.01 30.86 33.84
N GLY A 28 -18.74 31.43 35.01
CA GLY A 28 -17.43 31.32 35.68
C GLY A 28 -17.04 29.87 35.95
N ALA A 29 -17.93 29.08 36.56
CA ALA A 29 -17.68 27.66 36.82
C ALA A 29 -17.51 26.85 35.52
N PHE A 30 -18.25 27.18 34.46
CA PHE A 30 -18.08 26.55 33.16
C PHE A 30 -16.71 26.85 32.54
N LEU A 31 -16.26 28.11 32.57
CA LEU A 31 -14.99 28.54 32.00
C LEU A 31 -13.77 28.08 32.81
N GLU A 32 -13.87 28.03 34.15
CA GLU A 32 -12.74 27.70 35.03
C GLU A 32 -12.60 26.21 35.33
N VAL A 33 -13.70 25.43 35.25
CA VAL A 33 -13.68 24.03 35.68
C VAL A 33 -14.10 23.08 34.55
N LEU A 34 -15.27 23.28 33.95
CA LEU A 34 -15.82 22.31 32.99
C LEU A 34 -15.07 22.34 31.64
N LEU A 35 -14.78 23.53 31.11
CA LEU A 35 -14.08 23.67 29.84
C LEU A 35 -12.63 23.14 29.91
N PRO A 36 -11.82 23.46 30.95
CA PRO A 36 -10.50 22.86 31.12
C PRO A 36 -10.53 21.34 31.30
N GLN A 37 -11.50 20.78 32.04
CA GLN A 37 -11.66 19.33 32.18
C GLN A 37 -12.00 18.65 30.86
N GLN A 38 -12.85 19.27 30.04
CA GLN A 38 -13.19 18.75 28.72
C GLN A 38 -11.99 18.76 27.77
N VAL A 39 -11.19 19.84 27.78
CA VAL A 39 -9.94 19.93 27.02
C VAL A 39 -8.94 18.87 27.50
N ALA A 40 -8.77 18.69 28.81
CA ALA A 40 -7.87 17.67 29.36
C ALA A 40 -8.28 16.25 28.97
N LYS A 41 -9.59 15.94 28.98
CA LYS A 41 -10.10 14.65 28.53
C LYS A 41 -9.85 14.41 27.04
N LEU A 42 -10.02 15.44 26.20
CA LEU A 42 -9.73 15.33 24.77
C LEU A 42 -8.24 15.13 24.52
N ALA A 43 -7.37 15.82 25.26
CA ALA A 43 -5.93 15.63 25.20
C ALA A 43 -5.52 14.21 25.64
N GLU A 44 -6.17 13.63 26.64
CA GLU A 44 -5.89 12.25 27.06
C GLU A 44 -6.30 11.23 25.99
N MET A 45 -7.48 11.38 25.40
CA MET A 45 -7.95 10.50 24.32
C MET A 45 -7.05 10.63 23.08
N GLU A 46 -6.74 11.86 22.69
CA GLU A 46 -5.83 12.16 21.58
C GLU A 46 -4.44 11.56 21.80
N GLY A 47 -3.83 11.81 22.95
CA GLY A 47 -2.49 11.30 23.26
C GLY A 47 -2.42 9.77 23.28
N ASN A 48 -3.47 9.08 23.76
CA ASN A 48 -3.54 7.62 23.71
C ASN A 48 -3.56 7.09 22.27
N GLU A 49 -4.37 7.69 21.40
CA GLU A 49 -4.41 7.35 19.98
C GLU A 49 -3.07 7.63 19.29
N LEU A 50 -2.44 8.76 19.61
CA LEU A 50 -1.19 9.17 18.98
C LEU A 50 -0.01 8.28 19.41
N VAL A 51 0.00 7.77 20.65
CA VAL A 51 0.96 6.74 21.10
C VAL A 51 0.79 5.43 20.33
N LEU A 52 -0.46 4.98 20.13
CA LEU A 52 -0.74 3.77 19.34
C LEU A 52 -0.33 3.97 17.88
N ALA A 53 -0.62 5.12 17.30
CA ALA A 53 -0.21 5.49 15.95
C ALA A 53 1.32 5.49 15.78
N ARG A 54 2.08 6.09 16.72
CA ARG A 54 3.55 6.11 16.68
C ARG A 54 4.13 4.70 16.74
N LYS A 55 3.62 3.86 17.65
CA LYS A 55 4.04 2.47 17.76
C LYS A 55 3.73 1.69 16.48
N GLY A 56 2.50 1.78 15.99
CA GLY A 56 2.08 1.11 14.75
C GLY A 56 2.91 1.55 13.54
N THR A 57 3.21 2.86 13.43
CA THR A 57 4.05 3.39 12.36
C THR A 57 5.49 2.88 12.44
N ALA A 58 6.08 2.77 13.63
CA ALA A 58 7.42 2.22 13.81
C ALA A 58 7.49 0.73 13.44
N ASP A 59 6.50 -0.06 13.85
CA ASP A 59 6.39 -1.48 13.51
C ASP A 59 6.21 -1.67 12.00
N VAL A 60 5.35 -0.87 11.37
CA VAL A 60 5.12 -0.87 9.91
C VAL A 60 6.38 -0.47 9.16
N ASN A 61 7.06 0.61 9.55
CA ASN A 61 8.30 1.04 8.91
C ASN A 61 9.37 -0.07 8.95
N THR A 62 9.51 -0.75 10.11
CA THR A 62 10.43 -1.88 10.26
C THR A 62 10.05 -3.04 9.34
N ALA A 63 8.77 -3.39 9.26
CA ALA A 63 8.28 -4.48 8.43
C ALA A 63 8.44 -4.18 6.93
N VAL A 64 8.13 -2.96 6.49
CA VAL A 64 8.31 -2.52 5.10
C VAL A 64 9.79 -2.52 4.72
N ALA A 65 10.67 -1.98 5.59
CA ALA A 65 12.11 -1.99 5.34
C ALA A 65 12.66 -3.41 5.25
N GLY A 66 12.27 -4.31 6.15
CA GLY A 66 12.66 -5.72 6.12
C GLY A 66 12.21 -6.43 4.85
N LEU A 67 10.94 -6.25 4.48
CA LEU A 67 10.35 -6.85 3.30
C LEU A 67 11.08 -6.42 2.01
N TRP A 68 11.39 -5.14 1.86
CA TRP A 68 12.11 -4.64 0.68
C TRP A 68 13.61 -4.97 0.71
N ALA A 69 14.24 -5.07 1.88
CA ALA A 69 15.63 -5.50 2.01
C ALA A 69 15.84 -6.96 1.54
N GLU A 70 14.83 -7.81 1.65
CA GLU A 70 14.89 -9.20 1.22
C GLU A 70 14.47 -9.41 -0.23
N LEU A 71 13.52 -8.60 -0.74
CA LEU A 71 13.22 -8.52 -2.18
C LEU A 71 14.43 -8.03 -3.00
N SER A 72 15.35 -7.28 -2.38
CA SER A 72 16.48 -6.57 -2.98
C SER A 72 17.56 -7.38 -3.69
N PRO A 73 18.15 -8.43 -3.10
CA PRO A 73 19.42 -8.95 -3.60
C PRO A 73 19.27 -9.85 -4.83
N LYS A 74 18.07 -10.37 -5.08
CA LYS A 74 17.81 -11.34 -6.16
C LYS A 74 16.61 -10.98 -7.03
N GLY A 75 15.85 -9.95 -6.65
CA GLY A 75 14.46 -9.78 -7.10
C GLY A 75 13.56 -10.90 -6.58
N SER A 76 12.24 -10.66 -6.53
CA SER A 76 11.26 -11.65 -6.05
C SER A 76 11.28 -12.97 -6.84
N MET A 77 11.86 -12.99 -8.04
CA MET A 77 12.02 -14.19 -8.86
C MET A 77 13.19 -15.11 -8.45
N GLY A 78 14.13 -14.61 -7.66
CA GLY A 78 15.18 -15.45 -7.06
C GLY A 78 14.80 -16.03 -5.70
N LEU A 79 13.58 -15.75 -5.23
CA LEU A 79 13.04 -16.29 -3.99
C LEU A 79 12.54 -17.72 -4.20
N THR A 80 12.64 -18.54 -3.15
CA THR A 80 12.03 -19.87 -3.14
C THR A 80 10.52 -19.73 -2.98
N ALA A 81 9.76 -20.75 -3.38
CA ALA A 81 8.29 -20.75 -3.21
C ALA A 81 7.86 -20.56 -1.75
N ALA A 82 8.58 -21.18 -0.81
CA ALA A 82 8.34 -21.00 0.62
C ALA A 82 8.55 -19.54 1.04
N ARG A 83 9.61 -18.89 0.53
CA ARG A 83 9.91 -17.51 0.89
C ARG A 83 8.93 -16.53 0.27
N MET A 84 8.54 -16.72 -0.99
CA MET A 84 7.50 -15.89 -1.62
C MET A 84 6.18 -15.93 -0.83
N SER A 85 5.78 -17.10 -0.34
CA SER A 85 4.57 -17.23 0.48
C SER A 85 4.67 -16.51 1.83
N GLU A 86 5.82 -16.62 2.49
CA GLU A 86 6.11 -15.93 3.75
C GLU A 86 6.10 -14.40 3.57
N ASP A 87 6.82 -13.89 2.57
CA ASP A 87 6.91 -12.46 2.28
C ASP A 87 5.55 -11.90 1.82
N LEU A 88 4.73 -12.68 1.11
CA LEU A 88 3.39 -12.28 0.72
C LEU A 88 2.45 -12.18 1.93
N ALA A 89 2.56 -13.11 2.87
CA ALA A 89 1.81 -13.06 4.12
C ALA A 89 2.25 -11.85 4.97
N LEU A 90 3.56 -11.56 5.01
CA LEU A 90 4.11 -10.39 5.66
C LEU A 90 3.59 -9.10 5.02
N ALA A 91 3.67 -8.95 3.69
CA ALA A 91 3.17 -7.78 2.96
C ALA A 91 1.71 -7.46 3.30
N LYS A 92 0.83 -8.47 3.21
CA LYS A 92 -0.61 -8.35 3.51
C LYS A 92 -0.90 -8.06 4.98
N ARG A 93 0.00 -8.48 5.89
CA ARG A 93 -0.12 -8.16 7.32
C ARG A 93 0.33 -6.73 7.58
N THR A 94 1.43 -6.31 6.97
CA THR A 94 1.96 -4.95 7.07
C THR A 94 0.97 -3.92 6.53
N GLU A 95 0.31 -4.20 5.39
CA GLU A 95 -0.76 -3.36 4.85
C GLU A 95 -1.89 -3.17 5.87
N ARG A 96 -2.41 -4.27 6.44
CA ARG A 96 -3.44 -4.23 7.49
C ARG A 96 -3.00 -3.46 8.74
N SER A 97 -1.76 -3.67 9.19
CA SER A 97 -1.23 -2.94 10.34
C SER A 97 -1.01 -1.45 10.05
N ALA A 98 -0.70 -1.09 8.80
CA ALA A 98 -0.59 0.29 8.38
C ALA A 98 -1.96 0.99 8.33
N ASP A 99 -3.00 0.30 7.85
CA ASP A 99 -4.38 0.78 7.89
C ASP A 99 -4.88 0.99 9.33
N GLU A 100 -4.58 0.05 10.23
CA GLU A 100 -4.92 0.15 11.65
C GLU A 100 -4.22 1.35 12.31
N ALA A 101 -2.92 1.50 12.08
CA ALA A 101 -2.16 2.66 12.56
C ALA A 101 -2.70 3.99 11.99
N LEU A 102 -3.14 3.99 10.73
CA LEU A 102 -3.72 5.17 10.08
C LEU A 102 -5.06 5.55 10.72
N SER A 103 -5.87 4.55 11.10
CA SER A 103 -7.10 4.79 11.86
C SER A 103 -6.82 5.50 13.19
N HIS A 104 -5.75 5.13 13.90
CA HIS A 104 -5.34 5.81 15.13
C HIS A 104 -4.91 7.28 14.87
N VAL A 105 -4.18 7.53 13.79
CA VAL A 105 -3.83 8.91 13.38
C VAL A 105 -5.09 9.74 13.10
N GLN A 106 -6.04 9.19 12.36
CA GLN A 106 -7.31 9.87 12.04
C GLN A 106 -8.14 10.13 13.30
N ALA A 107 -8.17 9.20 14.25
CA ALA A 107 -8.82 9.38 15.54
C ALA A 107 -8.17 10.52 16.36
N ALA A 108 -6.84 10.55 16.44
CA ALA A 108 -6.10 11.64 17.10
C ALA A 108 -6.39 13.00 16.44
N GLN A 109 -6.38 13.07 15.09
CA GLN A 109 -6.75 14.28 14.35
C GLN A 109 -8.19 14.73 14.63
N ALA A 110 -9.14 13.79 14.75
CA ALA A 110 -10.52 14.10 15.10
C ALA A 110 -10.65 14.68 16.52
N TYR A 111 -9.93 14.13 17.51
CA TYR A 111 -9.91 14.67 18.86
C TYR A 111 -9.26 16.05 18.93
N MET A 112 -8.17 16.28 18.18
CA MET A 112 -7.58 17.62 18.04
C MET A 112 -8.57 18.62 17.43
N ALA A 113 -9.27 18.24 16.37
CA ALA A 113 -10.28 19.10 15.74
C ALA A 113 -11.45 19.39 16.68
N GLN A 114 -11.88 18.41 17.47
CA GLN A 114 -12.90 18.58 18.49
C GLN A 114 -12.43 19.52 19.60
N ALA A 115 -11.15 19.42 20.02
CA ALA A 115 -10.56 20.29 21.02
C ALA A 115 -10.41 21.73 20.53
N ASP A 116 -10.04 21.95 19.27
CA ASP A 116 -9.94 23.26 18.59
C ASP A 116 -11.32 23.91 18.39
N GLY A 117 -12.36 23.07 18.20
CA GLY A 117 -13.73 23.50 17.95
C GLY A 117 -14.57 23.78 19.21
N LEU A 118 -14.01 23.68 20.41
CA LEU A 118 -14.77 23.94 21.64
C LEU A 118 -15.12 25.43 21.76
N PRO A 119 -16.39 25.78 22.05
CA PRO A 119 -16.81 27.17 22.16
C PRO A 119 -16.16 27.83 23.39
N PHE A 120 -16.03 29.16 23.34
CA PHE A 120 -15.45 29.99 24.42
C PHE A 120 -13.96 29.79 24.70
N GLN A 121 -13.25 29.05 23.84
CA GLN A 121 -11.78 29.05 23.83
C GLN A 121 -11.25 30.35 23.21
N PHE A 122 -10.35 31.01 23.95
CA PHE A 122 -9.66 32.22 23.46
C PHE A 122 -8.38 31.88 22.69
N HIS A 123 -7.83 30.69 22.89
CA HIS A 123 -6.62 30.18 22.24
C HIS A 123 -6.76 28.67 22.03
N ALA A 124 -6.16 28.16 20.96
CA ALA A 124 -6.08 26.73 20.73
C ALA A 124 -5.31 26.04 21.88
N PRO A 125 -5.72 24.85 22.34
CA PRO A 125 -4.99 24.07 23.32
C PRO A 125 -3.53 23.83 22.92
N THR A 126 -2.63 23.91 23.89
CA THR A 126 -1.17 23.91 23.66
C THR A 126 -0.62 22.62 23.04
N PHE A 127 -1.34 21.51 23.17
CA PHE A 127 -0.95 20.21 22.60
C PHE A 127 -1.22 20.14 21.07
N ILE A 128 -2.20 20.89 20.55
CA ILE A 128 -2.64 20.77 19.15
C ILE A 128 -1.52 21.10 18.16
N ALA A 129 -0.73 22.14 18.39
CA ALA A 129 0.29 22.58 17.43
C ALA A 129 1.39 21.52 17.17
N PRO A 130 2.07 20.97 18.19
CA PRO A 130 3.05 19.90 18.00
C PRO A 130 2.39 18.58 17.52
N ASP A 131 1.24 18.20 18.07
CA ASP A 131 0.62 16.90 17.79
C ASP A 131 -0.01 16.84 16.39
N ARG A 132 -0.50 17.97 15.87
CA ARG A 132 -0.96 18.08 14.48
C ARG A 132 0.16 17.87 13.48
N ALA A 133 1.34 18.43 13.74
CA ALA A 133 2.51 18.22 12.89
C ALA A 133 2.97 16.75 12.94
N ALA A 134 3.04 16.16 14.14
CA ALA A 134 3.38 14.76 14.31
C ALA A 134 2.40 13.84 13.56
N ALA A 135 1.10 14.05 13.73
CA ALA A 135 0.06 13.27 13.05
C ALA A 135 0.15 13.35 11.51
N GLN A 136 0.48 14.51 10.93
CA GLN A 136 0.67 14.66 9.49
C GLN A 136 1.87 13.85 8.97
N HIS A 137 2.98 13.86 9.71
CA HIS A 137 4.16 13.05 9.38
C HIS A 137 3.86 11.55 9.46
N LEU A 138 3.14 11.10 10.50
CA LEU A 138 2.71 9.71 10.64
C LEU A 138 1.76 9.28 9.51
N GLU A 139 0.75 10.10 9.17
CA GLU A 139 -0.18 9.84 8.07
C GLU A 139 0.54 9.66 6.73
N LYS A 140 1.52 10.53 6.44
CA LYS A 140 2.31 10.45 5.22
C LYS A 140 3.20 9.21 5.19
N ALA A 141 3.83 8.87 6.31
CA ALA A 141 4.64 7.66 6.44
C ALA A 141 3.79 6.40 6.21
N LEU A 142 2.62 6.32 6.84
CA LEU A 142 1.71 5.18 6.74
C LEU A 142 1.11 5.03 5.34
N THR A 143 0.62 6.11 4.73
CA THR A 143 0.10 6.09 3.36
C THR A 143 1.15 5.60 2.36
N THR A 144 2.40 6.05 2.53
CA THR A 144 3.52 5.61 1.68
C THR A 144 3.88 4.14 1.95
N SER A 145 3.80 3.69 3.20
CA SER A 145 4.03 2.31 3.60
C SER A 145 2.97 1.35 3.05
N ILE A 146 1.70 1.78 3.00
CA ILE A 146 0.61 1.04 2.34
C ILE A 146 0.94 0.85 0.86
N LYS A 147 1.32 1.92 0.16
CA LYS A 147 1.73 1.82 -1.25
C LYS A 147 2.89 0.84 -1.47
N LEU A 148 3.92 0.89 -0.63
CA LEU A 148 5.05 -0.02 -0.69
C LEU A 148 4.66 -1.48 -0.39
N SER A 149 3.77 -1.71 0.58
CA SER A 149 3.29 -3.06 0.93
C SER A 149 2.38 -3.63 -0.16
N HIS A 150 1.55 -2.79 -0.76
CA HIS A 150 0.70 -3.15 -1.89
C HIS A 150 1.54 -3.53 -3.12
N ALA A 151 2.51 -2.68 -3.48
CA ALA A 151 3.45 -2.97 -4.57
C ALA A 151 4.20 -4.29 -4.35
N ALA A 152 4.67 -4.55 -3.13
CA ALA A 152 5.29 -5.83 -2.78
C ALA A 152 4.33 -7.01 -2.96
N THR A 153 3.08 -6.88 -2.51
CA THR A 153 2.04 -7.90 -2.69
C THR A 153 1.82 -8.21 -4.17
N LEU A 154 1.74 -7.19 -5.03
CA LEU A 154 1.60 -7.35 -6.46
C LEU A 154 2.82 -8.07 -7.07
N GLN A 155 4.04 -7.61 -6.75
CA GLN A 155 5.27 -8.24 -7.25
C GLN A 155 5.38 -9.71 -6.84
N LEU A 156 5.08 -10.03 -5.58
CA LEU A 156 5.15 -11.40 -5.06
C LEU A 156 4.08 -12.31 -5.69
N THR A 157 2.86 -11.80 -5.87
CA THR A 157 1.79 -12.54 -6.54
C THR A 157 2.14 -12.83 -8.00
N LEU A 158 2.69 -11.83 -8.71
CA LEU A 158 3.18 -12.03 -10.07
C LEU A 158 4.32 -13.05 -10.10
N ALA A 159 5.31 -12.96 -9.21
CA ALA A 159 6.40 -13.93 -9.13
C ALA A 159 5.89 -15.36 -8.93
N GLU A 160 4.88 -15.56 -8.08
CA GLU A 160 4.27 -16.86 -7.84
C GLU A 160 3.63 -17.44 -9.12
N HIS A 161 2.79 -16.67 -9.80
CA HIS A 161 2.21 -17.07 -11.07
C HIS A 161 3.27 -17.36 -12.14
N MET A 162 4.33 -16.55 -12.17
CA MET A 162 5.41 -16.73 -13.13
C MET A 162 6.26 -17.97 -12.86
N SER A 163 6.48 -18.31 -11.60
CA SER A 163 7.08 -19.59 -11.22
C SER A 163 6.23 -20.77 -11.71
N GLN A 164 4.91 -20.72 -11.55
CA GLN A 164 4.00 -21.77 -12.05
C GLN A 164 4.02 -21.88 -13.59
N ASN A 165 4.03 -20.74 -14.29
CA ASN A 165 4.13 -20.71 -15.74
C ASN A 165 5.48 -21.25 -16.24
N SER A 166 6.57 -20.97 -15.53
CA SER A 166 7.89 -21.52 -15.87
C SER A 166 7.92 -23.05 -15.77
N GLN A 167 7.29 -23.63 -14.75
CA GLN A 167 7.17 -25.08 -14.59
C GLN A 167 6.31 -25.68 -15.71
N SER A 168 5.21 -25.01 -16.07
CA SER A 168 4.33 -25.42 -17.17
C SER A 168 5.02 -25.34 -18.54
N LEU A 169 5.93 -24.38 -18.74
CA LEU A 169 6.78 -24.33 -19.94
C LEU A 169 7.75 -25.52 -20.01
N VAL A 170 8.31 -25.95 -18.87
CA VAL A 170 9.18 -27.13 -18.82
C VAL A 170 8.41 -28.40 -19.21
N SER A 171 7.21 -28.60 -18.67
CA SER A 171 6.37 -29.76 -19.03
C SER A 171 5.94 -29.71 -20.50
N MET A 172 5.54 -28.54 -21.00
CA MET A 172 5.26 -28.34 -22.43
C MET A 172 6.46 -28.72 -23.31
N ASN A 173 7.69 -28.31 -22.94
CA ASN A 173 8.90 -28.65 -23.68
C ASN A 173 9.15 -30.17 -23.71
N ALA A 174 8.89 -30.86 -22.59
CA ALA A 174 8.96 -32.32 -22.56
C ALA A 174 7.93 -32.96 -23.49
N SER A 175 6.68 -32.45 -23.52
CA SER A 175 5.64 -32.91 -24.45
C SER A 175 6.01 -32.70 -25.92
N LEU A 176 6.58 -31.53 -26.26
CA LEU A 176 7.09 -31.25 -27.61
C LEU A 176 8.17 -32.29 -28.01
N ASN A 177 9.10 -32.61 -27.10
CA ASN A 177 10.13 -33.62 -27.36
C ASN A 177 9.56 -35.04 -27.51
N ALA A 178 8.52 -35.36 -26.75
CA ALA A 178 7.79 -36.64 -26.83
C ALA A 178 6.81 -36.72 -28.01
N ARG A 179 6.73 -35.67 -28.84
CA ARG A 179 5.78 -35.54 -29.97
C ARG A 179 4.30 -35.53 -29.57
N ASP A 180 3.99 -35.16 -28.33
CA ASP A 180 2.64 -34.99 -27.83
C ASP A 180 2.14 -33.56 -28.11
N TRP A 181 1.99 -33.26 -29.40
CA TRP A 181 1.74 -31.91 -29.90
C TRP A 181 0.42 -31.32 -29.41
N THR A 182 -0.62 -32.14 -29.26
CA THR A 182 -1.93 -31.68 -28.82
C THR A 182 -1.90 -31.19 -27.37
N ASN A 183 -1.24 -31.93 -26.48
CA ASN A 183 -1.11 -31.51 -25.08
C ASN A 183 -0.20 -30.29 -24.94
N ALA A 184 0.88 -30.22 -25.74
CA ALA A 184 1.73 -29.03 -25.79
C ALA A 184 0.96 -27.79 -26.28
N ALA A 185 0.16 -27.91 -27.34
CA ALA A 185 -0.67 -26.81 -27.87
C ALA A 185 -1.68 -26.30 -26.82
N ARG A 186 -2.34 -27.23 -26.10
CA ARG A 186 -3.29 -26.87 -25.03
C ARG A 186 -2.58 -26.12 -23.90
N THR A 187 -1.46 -26.65 -23.42
CA THR A 187 -0.67 -26.05 -22.34
C THR A 187 -0.17 -24.66 -22.73
N ALA A 188 0.35 -24.52 -23.95
CA ALA A 188 0.79 -23.24 -24.51
C ALA A 188 -0.34 -22.19 -24.54
N SER A 189 -1.55 -22.61 -24.94
CA SER A 189 -2.72 -21.72 -25.00
C SER A 189 -3.17 -21.24 -23.62
N THR A 190 -3.13 -22.11 -22.61
CA THR A 190 -3.44 -21.73 -21.22
C THR A 190 -2.41 -20.73 -20.70
N ILE A 191 -1.12 -21.06 -20.81
CA ILE A 191 -0.02 -20.17 -20.38
C ILE A 191 -0.11 -18.80 -21.07
N ALA A 192 -0.38 -18.77 -22.38
CA ALA A 192 -0.52 -17.51 -23.12
C ALA A 192 -1.69 -16.65 -22.63
N THR A 193 -2.78 -17.27 -22.17
CA THR A 193 -3.91 -16.56 -21.59
C THR A 193 -3.55 -15.99 -20.21
N ASP A 194 -2.89 -16.79 -19.38
CA ASP A 194 -2.46 -16.39 -18.04
C ASP A 194 -1.37 -15.31 -18.07
N LEU A 195 -0.51 -15.29 -19.07
CA LEU A 195 0.51 -14.25 -19.25
C LEU A 195 -0.09 -12.92 -19.73
N LYS A 196 -1.11 -12.96 -20.60
CA LYS A 196 -1.80 -11.75 -21.06
C LYS A 196 -2.52 -11.02 -19.92
N SER A 197 -3.12 -11.75 -18.98
CA SER A 197 -3.76 -11.10 -17.82
C SER A 197 -2.74 -10.38 -16.92
N GLN A 198 -1.49 -10.86 -16.90
CA GLN A 198 -0.38 -10.28 -16.13
C GLN A 198 0.33 -9.12 -16.82
N GLN A 199 -0.02 -8.78 -18.07
CA GLN A 199 0.45 -7.55 -18.72
C GLN A 199 -0.31 -6.31 -18.24
N SER A 200 -1.54 -6.46 -17.74
CA SER A 200 -2.35 -5.33 -17.26
C SER A 200 -1.76 -4.60 -16.03
N PRO A 201 -1.19 -5.28 -15.02
CA PRO A 201 -0.51 -4.63 -13.90
C PRO A 201 0.67 -3.75 -14.30
N ALA A 202 1.37 -4.06 -15.41
CA ALA A 202 2.51 -3.28 -15.87
C ALA A 202 2.14 -1.88 -16.39
N GLY A 203 0.85 -1.64 -16.69
CA GLY A 203 0.33 -0.33 -17.09
C GLY A 203 0.01 0.61 -15.91
N ASP A 204 0.09 0.11 -14.67
CA ASP A 204 -0.15 0.90 -13.46
C ASP A 204 1.16 1.50 -12.93
N PRO A 205 1.36 2.83 -13.03
CA PRO A 205 2.56 3.48 -12.55
C PRO A 205 2.71 3.42 -11.02
N GLU A 206 1.65 3.13 -10.25
CA GLU A 206 1.72 2.95 -8.80
C GLU A 206 2.16 1.54 -8.38
N ALA A 207 2.20 0.58 -9.30
CA ALA A 207 2.52 -0.81 -8.98
C ALA A 207 4.01 -1.04 -8.62
N LEU A 208 4.87 -0.02 -8.81
CA LEU A 208 6.33 -0.09 -8.63
C LEU A 208 6.89 -1.39 -9.22
N LEU A 209 6.46 -1.79 -10.42
CA LEU A 209 6.95 -3.00 -11.07
C LEU A 209 8.32 -2.76 -11.71
N ASP A 210 9.23 -3.72 -11.55
CA ASP A 210 10.52 -3.70 -12.26
C ASP A 210 10.25 -3.81 -13.78
N PRO A 211 10.64 -2.82 -14.61
CA PRO A 211 10.40 -2.86 -16.05
C PRO A 211 11.11 -4.02 -16.76
N LEU A 212 12.15 -4.62 -16.15
CA LEU A 212 12.78 -5.83 -16.67
C LEU A 212 11.91 -7.07 -16.47
N TRP A 213 11.01 -7.07 -15.49
CA TRP A 213 10.02 -8.13 -15.33
C TRP A 213 9.01 -8.13 -16.47
N ALA A 214 8.50 -6.96 -16.85
CA ALA A 214 7.56 -6.85 -17.97
C ALA A 214 8.15 -7.46 -19.25
N LYS A 215 9.43 -7.18 -19.55
CA LYS A 215 10.13 -7.78 -20.69
C LYS A 215 10.27 -9.29 -20.61
N TRP A 216 10.40 -9.83 -19.41
CA TRP A 216 10.48 -11.27 -19.20
C TRP A 216 9.10 -11.95 -19.36
N VAL A 217 8.03 -11.33 -18.85
CA VAL A 217 6.64 -11.74 -19.10
C VAL A 217 6.36 -11.79 -20.60
N ASP A 218 6.74 -10.73 -21.33
CA ASP A 218 6.60 -10.67 -22.80
C ASP A 218 7.38 -11.78 -23.51
N ALA A 219 8.58 -12.10 -23.02
CA ALA A 219 9.39 -13.17 -23.58
C ALA A 219 8.76 -14.56 -23.32
N MET A 220 8.21 -14.82 -22.13
CA MET A 220 7.46 -16.06 -21.86
C MET A 220 6.23 -16.16 -22.75
N LEU A 221 5.52 -15.06 -22.97
CA LEU A 221 4.36 -15.03 -23.87
C LEU A 221 4.79 -15.36 -25.30
N GLY A 222 5.92 -14.81 -25.76
CA GLY A 222 6.53 -15.14 -27.04
C GLY A 222 6.86 -16.62 -27.18
N VAL A 223 7.39 -17.27 -26.12
CA VAL A 223 7.66 -18.72 -26.09
C VAL A 223 6.36 -19.52 -26.17
N ALA A 224 5.35 -19.18 -25.37
CA ALA A 224 4.07 -19.87 -25.37
C ALA A 224 3.39 -19.80 -26.76
N ILE A 225 3.33 -18.60 -27.36
CA ILE A 225 2.76 -18.41 -28.70
C ILE A 225 3.56 -19.20 -29.76
N SER A 226 4.89 -19.13 -29.72
CA SER A 226 5.74 -19.84 -30.69
C SER A 226 5.63 -21.36 -30.54
N ALA A 227 5.52 -21.86 -29.31
CA ALA A 227 5.32 -23.29 -29.03
C ALA A 227 3.95 -23.77 -29.53
N GLN A 228 2.90 -22.97 -29.36
CA GLN A 228 1.58 -23.26 -29.92
C GLN A 228 1.65 -23.36 -31.44
N GLN A 229 2.26 -22.38 -32.13
CA GLN A 229 2.41 -22.42 -33.59
C GLN A 229 3.21 -23.64 -34.06
N TYR A 230 4.32 -23.95 -33.37
CA TYR A 230 5.13 -25.13 -33.68
C TYR A 230 4.36 -26.44 -33.52
N SER A 231 3.63 -26.59 -32.41
CA SER A 231 2.83 -27.79 -32.14
C SER A 231 1.69 -27.97 -33.16
N LEU A 232 1.00 -26.91 -33.55
CA LEU A 232 -0.06 -26.95 -34.56
C LEU A 232 0.49 -27.31 -35.96
N ALA A 233 1.58 -26.67 -36.40
CA ALA A 233 2.21 -26.97 -37.68
C ALA A 233 2.77 -28.41 -37.73
N SER A 234 3.34 -28.88 -36.62
CA SER A 234 3.85 -30.25 -36.49
C SER A 234 2.71 -31.28 -36.51
N ALA A 235 1.61 -31.02 -35.80
CA ALA A 235 0.42 -31.88 -35.82
C ALA A 235 -0.26 -31.92 -37.19
N ALA A 236 -0.21 -30.82 -37.95
CA ALA A 236 -0.74 -30.72 -39.31
C ALA A 236 0.18 -31.31 -40.39
N ASN A 237 1.32 -31.91 -40.04
CA ASN A 237 2.34 -32.43 -40.95
C ASN A 237 2.92 -31.39 -41.94
N GLN A 238 2.90 -30.11 -41.59
CA GLN A 238 3.42 -29.02 -42.41
C GLN A 238 4.91 -28.81 -42.15
N THR A 239 5.75 -29.68 -42.70
CA THR A 239 7.19 -29.77 -42.39
C THR A 239 7.96 -28.45 -42.52
N GLN A 240 7.75 -27.69 -43.61
CA GLN A 240 8.44 -26.40 -43.79
C GLN A 240 8.01 -25.35 -42.75
N GLN A 241 6.71 -25.26 -42.46
CA GLN A 241 6.19 -24.33 -41.46
C GLN A 241 6.63 -24.72 -40.04
N ALA A 242 6.63 -26.03 -39.73
CA ALA A 242 7.12 -26.55 -38.47
C ALA A 242 8.62 -26.27 -38.27
N GLN A 243 9.44 -26.38 -39.31
CA GLN A 243 10.86 -26.02 -39.24
C GLN A 243 11.07 -24.53 -38.98
N GLN A 244 10.30 -23.66 -39.64
CA GLN A 244 10.37 -22.22 -39.40
C GLN A 244 9.91 -21.86 -37.98
N ALA A 245 8.76 -22.39 -37.54
CA ALA A 245 8.25 -22.19 -36.19
C ALA A 245 9.20 -22.74 -35.12
N GLY A 246 9.89 -23.85 -35.39
CA GLY A 246 10.93 -24.40 -34.52
C GLY A 246 12.12 -23.45 -34.33
N ARG A 247 12.57 -22.77 -35.39
CA ARG A 247 13.62 -21.73 -35.29
C ARG A 247 13.14 -20.53 -34.48
N THR A 248 11.91 -20.07 -34.70
CA THR A 248 11.31 -18.98 -33.93
C THR A 248 11.18 -19.33 -32.45
N LEU A 249 10.74 -20.56 -32.13
CA LEU A 249 10.65 -21.06 -30.77
C LEU A 249 12.02 -21.11 -30.08
N ALA A 250 13.06 -21.55 -30.79
CA ALA A 250 14.43 -21.54 -30.26
C ALA A 250 14.89 -20.11 -29.93
N ALA A 251 14.73 -19.17 -30.86
CA ALA A 251 15.06 -17.76 -30.62
C ALA A 251 14.25 -17.14 -29.47
N ALA A 252 12.97 -17.48 -29.35
CA ALA A 252 12.13 -17.03 -28.23
C ALA A 252 12.62 -17.58 -26.87
N ARG A 253 13.10 -18.83 -26.83
CA ARG A 253 13.70 -19.42 -25.61
C ARG A 253 15.02 -18.75 -25.24
N ASP A 254 15.86 -18.42 -26.23
CA ASP A 254 17.10 -17.69 -26.00
C ASP A 254 16.81 -16.28 -25.45
N GLN A 255 15.80 -15.60 -26.03
CA GLN A 255 15.35 -14.30 -25.54
C GLN A 255 14.79 -14.39 -24.12
N LEU A 256 14.02 -15.43 -23.79
CA LEU A 256 13.51 -15.67 -22.45
C LEU A 256 14.64 -15.82 -21.42
N ALA A 257 15.68 -16.59 -21.75
CA ALA A 257 16.83 -16.75 -20.88
C ALA A 257 17.60 -15.44 -20.70
N ALA A 258 17.77 -14.66 -21.78
CA ALA A 258 18.45 -13.37 -21.74
C ALA A 258 17.68 -12.32 -20.93
N THR A 259 16.35 -12.22 -21.09
CA THR A 259 15.54 -11.26 -20.32
C THR A 259 15.47 -11.64 -18.85
N PHE A 260 15.45 -12.94 -18.53
CA PHE A 260 15.51 -13.41 -17.14
C PHE A 260 16.84 -13.02 -16.47
N ALA A 261 17.97 -13.29 -17.12
CA ALA A 261 19.28 -12.91 -16.61
C ALA A 261 19.43 -11.39 -16.47
N ALA A 262 18.91 -10.62 -17.43
CA ALA A 262 18.88 -9.17 -17.33
C ALA A 262 18.06 -8.68 -16.13
N ALA A 263 16.87 -9.25 -15.90
CA ALA A 263 16.03 -8.92 -14.75
C ALA A 263 16.72 -9.24 -13.42
N GLN A 264 17.34 -10.42 -13.30
CA GLN A 264 18.10 -10.77 -12.07
C GLN A 264 19.24 -9.81 -11.80
N ASN A 265 20.04 -9.46 -12.82
CA ASN A 265 21.18 -8.56 -12.66
C ASN A 265 20.77 -7.10 -12.43
N GLY A 266 19.60 -6.69 -12.94
CA GLY A 266 19.09 -5.32 -12.84
C GLY A 266 18.26 -5.04 -11.59
N ALA A 267 17.72 -6.07 -10.92
CA ALA A 267 16.78 -5.93 -9.81
C ALA A 267 17.31 -5.05 -8.66
N ALA A 268 18.55 -5.31 -8.21
CA ALA A 268 19.15 -4.54 -7.12
C ALA A 268 19.34 -3.06 -7.49
N ALA A 269 19.80 -2.78 -8.71
CA ALA A 269 19.99 -1.41 -9.20
C ALA A 269 18.65 -0.68 -9.36
N TRP A 270 17.62 -1.37 -9.85
CA TRP A 270 16.28 -0.82 -9.96
C TRP A 270 15.70 -0.46 -8.58
N GLN A 271 15.82 -1.35 -7.60
CA GLN A 271 15.35 -1.07 -6.24
C GLN A 271 16.10 0.09 -5.59
N ALA A 272 17.43 0.11 -5.69
CA ALA A 272 18.23 1.19 -5.13
C ALA A 272 17.84 2.56 -5.73
N LYS A 273 17.44 2.59 -7.01
CA LYS A 273 17.04 3.82 -7.69
C LYS A 273 15.58 4.21 -7.45
N THR A 274 14.68 3.24 -7.27
CA THR A 274 13.23 3.45 -7.35
C THR A 274 12.54 3.27 -5.99
N VAL A 275 12.93 2.26 -5.23
CA VAL A 275 12.30 1.89 -3.95
C VAL A 275 13.03 2.53 -2.76
N GLN A 276 14.37 2.51 -2.75
CA GLN A 276 15.15 3.05 -1.63
C GLN A 276 14.82 4.51 -1.29
N PRO A 277 14.67 5.44 -2.24
CA PRO A 277 14.31 6.83 -1.91
C PRO A 277 12.93 6.94 -1.22
N ILE A 278 12.00 6.03 -1.53
CA ILE A 278 10.68 5.98 -0.91
C ILE A 278 10.80 5.44 0.51
N LEU A 279 11.58 4.37 0.72
CA LEU A 279 11.89 3.84 2.05
C LEU A 279 12.56 4.88 2.95
N ASP A 280 13.55 5.60 2.42
CA ASP A 280 14.24 6.67 3.14
C ASP A 280 13.27 7.81 3.51
N SER A 281 12.31 8.10 2.62
CA SER A 281 11.23 9.05 2.92
C SER A 281 10.34 8.54 4.04
N VAL A 282 9.92 7.28 4.04
CA VAL A 282 9.09 6.70 5.12
C VAL A 282 9.83 6.77 6.45
N ALA A 283 11.11 6.40 6.48
CA ALA A 283 11.93 6.46 7.69
C ALA A 283 12.05 7.90 8.24
N ARG A 284 12.23 8.89 7.36
CA ARG A 284 12.31 10.31 7.74
C ARG A 284 10.99 10.84 8.29
N GLU A 285 9.88 10.53 7.64
CA GLU A 285 8.55 10.94 8.08
C GLU A 285 8.19 10.25 9.41
N THR A 286 8.53 8.98 9.58
CA THR A 286 8.34 8.24 10.84
C THR A 286 9.13 8.90 11.98
N ALA A 287 10.39 9.27 11.75
CA ALA A 287 11.21 9.96 12.75
C ALA A 287 10.70 11.37 13.08
N SER A 288 10.07 12.05 12.12
CA SER A 288 9.49 13.39 12.31
C SER A 288 8.14 13.36 13.04
N GLY A 289 7.43 12.22 12.99
CA GLY A 289 6.17 11.99 13.70
C GLY A 289 6.31 11.31 15.07
N ALA A 290 7.53 10.90 15.45
CA ALA A 290 7.86 10.20 16.69
C ALA A 290 7.95 11.13 17.92
#